data_AF-Q4U102-F1
#
_entry.id   AF-Q4U102-F1
#
_cell.length_a   1.000
_cell.length_b   1.000
_cell.length_c   1.000
_cell.angle_alpha   90.00
_cell.angle_beta   90.00
_cell.angle_gamma   90.00
#
_symmetry.space_group_name_H-M   'P 1'
#
loop_
_entity.id
_entity.type
_entity.pdbx_description
1 polymer ?
#
loop_
_entity_poly.entity_id
_entity_poly.type
_entity_poly.pdbx_seq_one_letter_code
_entity_poly.pdbx_strand_id
1 'polypeptide(L)'
;RAAEGKQKYLCASRNDCTIDKFRRKNCPSCRLRKCYEAGMTLGARKLKKLGNLKTQDEVEAGSSSSPTEEQAPKLVMTRIDGYECQPIFLNVLEAIEPGVVCAGHDNSQPDSFSNLLTSLNELGERQLVYVVKWAKALPGFRNLHVDDQMSIIQYSWMGLMVFAMGWRSFTNVNSRMLYFAPDLVFNEYRMHKSRMYSQCVRMRHLSQEFGWLQITPQEFLCMKALLFFSIIP
;
A
#
# COMPACT_ATOMS: atom_id res chain seq x y z
N ARG A 1 4.52 2.36 33.96
CA ARG A 1 5.37 3.41 33.38
C ARG A 1 5.27 3.45 31.86
N ALA A 2 5.95 2.60 31.07
CA ALA A 2 5.85 2.68 29.60
C ALA A 2 4.40 2.60 29.07
N ALA A 3 3.57 1.70 29.63
CA ALA A 3 2.15 1.57 29.30
C ALA A 3 1.24 2.74 29.76
N GLU A 4 1.75 3.75 30.49
CA GLU A 4 1.00 5.00 30.73
C GLU A 4 1.15 6.01 29.56
N GLY A 5 1.97 5.73 28.54
CA GLY A 5 2.12 6.57 27.33
C GLY A 5 2.81 7.93 27.53
N LYS A 6 3.07 8.35 28.77
CA LYS A 6 3.57 9.70 29.13
C LYS A 6 5.02 10.02 28.74
N GLN A 7 5.77 9.11 28.10
CA GLN A 7 7.16 9.34 27.70
C GLN A 7 7.42 8.78 26.30
N LYS A 8 7.87 9.65 25.38
CA LYS A 8 8.44 9.26 24.08
C LYS A 8 9.89 8.83 24.30
N TYR A 9 10.22 7.57 24.04
CA TYR A 9 11.60 7.06 24.14
C TYR A 9 12.28 7.05 22.77
N LEU A 10 13.32 7.88 22.61
CA LEU A 10 14.17 7.90 21.43
C LEU A 10 15.41 7.02 21.64
N CYS A 11 16.00 6.54 20.55
CA CYS A 11 17.33 5.92 20.55
C CYS A 11 18.38 6.99 20.20
N ALA A 12 19.54 6.94 20.87
CA ALA A 12 20.70 7.77 20.52
C ALA A 12 21.60 7.13 19.43
N SER A 13 21.08 6.13 18.71
CA SER A 13 21.77 5.35 17.68
C SER A 13 20.71 4.75 16.71
N ARG A 14 21.08 3.73 15.92
CA ARG A 14 20.30 3.15 14.82
C ARG A 14 19.10 2.27 15.24
N ASN A 15 18.51 2.51 16.42
CA ASN A 15 17.40 1.73 17.00
C ASN A 15 17.68 0.22 17.20
N ASP A 16 18.95 -0.21 17.13
CA ASP A 16 19.42 -1.60 17.06
C ASP A 16 20.06 -2.13 18.37
N CYS A 17 20.25 -1.25 19.36
CA CYS A 17 21.04 -1.52 20.58
C CYS A 17 20.75 -2.86 21.27
N THR A 18 21.81 -3.61 21.59
CA THR A 18 21.72 -4.88 22.34
C THR A 18 21.12 -4.67 23.75
N ILE A 19 20.07 -5.44 24.06
CA ILE A 19 19.39 -5.41 25.36
C ILE A 19 19.71 -6.68 26.14
N ASP A 20 20.45 -6.55 27.23
CA ASP A 20 20.81 -7.63 28.17
C ASP A 20 20.63 -7.19 29.64
N LYS A 21 20.98 -8.06 30.61
CA LYS A 21 20.83 -7.81 32.05
C LYS A 21 21.43 -6.47 32.52
N PHE A 22 22.53 -6.04 31.91
CA PHE A 22 23.28 -4.84 32.25
C PHE A 22 22.87 -3.65 31.38
N ARG A 23 22.86 -3.79 30.05
CA ARG A 23 22.61 -2.71 29.07
C ARG A 23 21.14 -2.32 28.90
N ARG A 24 20.18 -3.08 29.46
CA ARG A 24 18.71 -2.77 29.45
C ARG A 24 18.27 -1.46 30.11
N LYS A 25 19.20 -0.67 30.67
CA LYS A 25 18.95 0.71 31.13
C LYS A 25 19.36 1.75 30.08
N ASN A 26 20.34 1.43 29.22
CA ASN A 26 21.04 2.39 28.37
C ASN A 26 20.19 2.88 27.18
N CYS A 27 19.29 2.03 26.66
CA CYS A 27 18.34 2.42 25.62
C CYS A 27 16.91 1.97 25.97
N PRO A 28 16.09 2.84 26.59
CA PRO A 28 14.67 2.58 26.84
C PRO A 28 13.86 2.32 25.56
N SER A 29 14.24 2.95 24.44
CA SER A 29 13.55 2.82 23.15
C SER A 29 13.70 1.40 22.56
N CYS A 30 14.93 0.93 22.34
CA CYS A 30 15.19 -0.44 21.86
C CYS A 30 14.66 -1.51 22.82
N ARG A 31 14.66 -1.24 24.13
CA ARG A 31 14.04 -2.12 25.11
C ARG A 31 12.52 -2.19 24.96
N LEU A 32 11.84 -1.07 24.74
CA LEU A 32 10.39 -1.04 24.54
C LEU A 32 10.02 -1.72 23.21
N ARG A 33 10.81 -1.50 22.14
CA ARG A 33 10.70 -2.25 20.88
C ARG A 33 10.78 -3.76 21.11
N LYS A 34 11.80 -4.25 21.84
CA LYS A 34 11.91 -5.67 22.21
C LYS A 34 10.74 -6.19 23.06
N CYS A 35 10.07 -5.35 23.84
CA CYS A 35 8.85 -5.74 24.55
C CYS A 35 7.67 -5.95 23.59
N TYR A 36 7.51 -5.11 22.57
CA TYR A 36 6.47 -5.29 21.54
C TYR A 36 6.75 -6.52 20.66
N GLU A 37 8.01 -6.76 20.30
CA GLU A 37 8.45 -7.97 19.57
C GLU A 37 8.17 -9.26 20.37
N ALA A 38 8.20 -9.18 21.70
CA ALA A 38 7.77 -10.23 22.61
C ALA A 38 6.26 -10.20 22.94
N GLY A 39 5.43 -9.57 22.10
CA GLY A 39 3.97 -9.55 22.21
C GLY A 39 3.38 -8.70 23.33
N MET A 40 4.18 -7.89 24.05
CA MET A 40 3.70 -7.15 25.23
C MET A 40 2.93 -5.88 24.85
N THR A 41 1.59 -5.98 24.73
CA THR A 41 0.73 -4.82 24.46
C THR A 41 0.57 -3.90 25.68
N LEU A 42 0.34 -2.61 25.45
CA LEU A 42 0.14 -1.62 26.53
C LEU A 42 -1.24 -1.75 27.22
N GLY A 43 -2.21 -2.41 26.57
CA GLY A 43 -3.61 -2.45 27.01
C GLY A 43 -3.91 -3.40 28.17
N ALA A 44 -3.13 -4.48 28.33
CA ALA A 44 -3.45 -5.64 29.19
C ALA A 44 -3.68 -5.34 30.69
N ARG A 45 -3.37 -4.13 31.18
CA ARG A 45 -3.58 -3.72 32.58
C ARG A 45 -4.81 -2.85 32.81
N LYS A 46 -5.47 -2.32 31.76
CA LYS A 46 -6.69 -1.50 31.93
C LYS A 46 -7.95 -2.30 32.22
N LEU A 47 -8.01 -3.57 31.80
CA LEU A 47 -9.23 -4.38 31.88
C LEU A 47 -9.60 -4.80 33.32
N LYS A 48 -8.61 -4.99 34.22
CA LYS A 48 -8.82 -5.45 35.61
C LYS A 48 -9.40 -4.40 36.59
N LYS A 49 -10.18 -3.42 36.11
CA LYS A 49 -10.86 -2.45 37.00
C LYS A 49 -12.36 -2.24 36.75
N LEU A 50 -12.94 -2.94 35.77
CA LEU A 50 -14.39 -3.13 35.63
C LEU A 50 -14.62 -4.65 35.48
N GLY A 51 -15.28 -5.27 36.46
CA GLY A 51 -15.45 -6.73 36.50
C GLY A 51 -15.35 -7.34 37.89
N ASN A 52 -16.05 -6.76 38.87
CA ASN A 52 -16.19 -7.33 40.21
C ASN A 52 -17.66 -7.67 40.45
N LEU A 53 -18.14 -8.71 39.77
CA LEU A 53 -19.45 -9.34 40.00
C LEU A 53 -19.23 -10.86 40.02
N LYS A 54 -19.85 -11.56 40.98
CA LYS A 54 -19.61 -12.99 41.24
C LYS A 54 -20.68 -13.88 40.64
N THR A 55 -20.24 -14.85 39.84
CA THR A 55 -20.76 -16.23 39.67
C THR A 55 -19.63 -16.95 38.91
N GLN A 56 -18.88 -17.91 39.47
CA GLN A 56 -19.28 -19.18 40.09
C GLN A 56 -20.03 -20.07 39.11
N ASP A 57 -19.29 -20.99 38.49
CA ASP A 57 -19.51 -22.44 38.57
C ASP A 57 -18.18 -23.16 38.28
N GLU A 58 -18.07 -24.43 38.68
CA GLU A 58 -16.89 -25.30 38.51
C GLU A 58 -17.22 -26.46 37.56
N VAL A 59 -16.20 -27.09 36.93
CA VAL A 59 -16.04 -28.56 36.80
C VAL A 59 -14.75 -28.94 36.04
N GLU A 60 -14.16 -30.02 36.54
CA GLU A 60 -13.03 -30.88 36.16
C GLU A 60 -12.99 -31.42 34.70
N ALA A 61 -11.93 -32.08 34.15
CA ALA A 61 -10.49 -32.23 34.49
C ALA A 61 -9.72 -32.98 33.34
N GLY A 62 -8.39 -33.17 33.49
CA GLY A 62 -7.51 -34.06 32.67
C GLY A 62 -6.59 -33.29 31.68
N SER A 63 -5.24 -33.31 31.75
CA SER A 63 -4.23 -34.40 31.57
C SER A 63 -4.18 -34.98 30.15
N SER A 64 -3.07 -34.99 29.39
CA SER A 64 -1.65 -34.54 29.55
C SER A 64 -1.09 -34.14 28.14
N SER A 65 0.19 -33.97 27.76
CA SER A 65 1.54 -34.31 28.30
C SER A 65 2.64 -33.34 27.77
N SER A 66 3.85 -33.82 27.40
CA SER A 66 5.03 -33.10 26.85
C SER A 66 6.03 -34.13 26.24
N PRO A 67 7.20 -33.79 25.61
CA PRO A 67 7.84 -32.48 25.35
C PRO A 67 8.50 -32.28 23.95
N THR A 68 9.20 -31.15 23.78
CA THR A 68 10.35 -30.86 22.85
C THR A 68 10.25 -31.02 21.32
N GLU A 69 10.53 -29.92 20.60
CA GLU A 69 11.64 -29.85 19.64
C GLU A 69 12.12 -28.39 19.43
N GLU A 70 13.39 -28.17 19.04
CA GLU A 70 13.96 -26.83 18.81
C GLU A 70 13.94 -26.46 17.31
N GLN A 71 13.50 -25.25 16.94
CA GLN A 71 13.76 -24.69 15.60
C GLN A 71 14.15 -23.21 15.65
N ALA A 72 15.03 -22.82 14.72
CA ALA A 72 15.70 -21.53 14.67
C ALA A 72 14.74 -20.33 14.43
N PRO A 73 15.09 -19.11 14.89
CA PRO A 73 14.25 -17.92 14.76
C PRO A 73 14.15 -17.44 13.31
N LYS A 74 13.20 -18.00 12.55
CA LYS A 74 12.69 -17.39 11.32
C LYS A 74 12.09 -16.03 11.68
N LEU A 75 12.41 -14.99 10.90
CA LEU A 75 11.91 -13.63 11.11
C LEU A 75 10.44 -13.53 10.67
N VAL A 76 9.54 -14.13 11.43
CA VAL A 76 8.10 -14.03 11.21
C VAL A 76 7.69 -12.57 11.42
N MET A 77 7.27 -11.90 10.35
CA MET A 77 6.58 -10.61 10.45
C MET A 77 5.26 -10.84 11.18
N THR A 78 5.20 -10.51 12.46
CA THR A 78 3.99 -10.69 13.27
C THR A 78 2.88 -9.80 12.69
N ARG A 79 1.84 -10.43 12.12
CA ARG A 79 0.66 -9.74 11.60
C ARG A 79 0.11 -8.84 12.70
N ILE A 80 -0.16 -7.57 12.37
CA ILE A 80 -0.74 -6.62 13.34
C ILE A 80 -2.24 -6.89 13.42
N ASP A 81 -2.59 -7.92 14.20
CA ASP A 81 -3.95 -8.24 14.59
C ASP A 81 -4.44 -7.15 15.58
N GLY A 82 -4.82 -6.01 15.01
CA GLY A 82 -5.11 -4.77 15.73
C GLY A 82 -5.79 -3.68 14.89
N TYR A 83 -5.88 -3.85 13.57
CA TYR A 83 -6.82 -3.14 12.71
C TYR A 83 -7.48 -4.13 11.77
N GLU A 84 -8.77 -4.43 11.99
CA GLU A 84 -9.63 -4.81 10.87
C GLU A 84 -9.68 -3.59 9.93
N CYS A 85 -8.95 -3.67 8.82
CA CYS A 85 -9.22 -2.79 7.69
C CYS A 85 -10.64 -3.14 7.23
N GLN A 86 -11.63 -2.32 7.62
CA GLN A 86 -13.04 -2.70 7.50
C GLN A 86 -13.32 -3.13 6.05
N PRO A 87 -13.84 -4.36 5.81
CA PRO A 87 -14.00 -4.88 4.46
C PRO A 87 -14.88 -3.96 3.60
N ILE A 88 -15.78 -3.22 4.23
CA ILE A 88 -16.57 -2.12 3.65
C ILE A 88 -15.71 -1.16 2.81
N PHE A 89 -14.55 -0.71 3.31
CA PHE A 89 -13.72 0.27 2.60
C PHE A 89 -13.01 -0.34 1.38
N LEU A 90 -12.47 -1.56 1.51
CA LEU A 90 -11.87 -2.29 0.39
C LEU A 90 -12.91 -2.59 -0.70
N ASN A 91 -14.10 -3.06 -0.31
CA ASN A 91 -15.22 -3.32 -1.22
C ASN A 91 -15.66 -2.03 -1.94
N VAL A 92 -15.64 -0.87 -1.27
CA VAL A 92 -15.91 0.42 -1.91
C VAL A 92 -14.81 0.80 -2.89
N LEU A 93 -13.53 0.66 -2.53
CA LEU A 93 -12.42 0.96 -3.46
C LEU A 93 -12.47 0.08 -4.72
N GLU A 94 -12.78 -1.21 -4.57
CA GLU A 94 -12.94 -2.16 -5.68
C GLU A 94 -14.15 -1.79 -6.55
N ALA A 95 -15.30 -1.49 -5.95
CA ALA A 95 -16.53 -1.15 -6.67
C ALA A 95 -16.49 0.19 -7.44
N ILE A 96 -15.55 1.09 -7.11
CA ILE A 96 -15.37 2.37 -7.83
C ILE A 96 -14.27 2.34 -8.89
N GLU A 97 -13.52 1.25 -9.04
CA GLU A 97 -12.39 1.23 -9.98
C GLU A 97 -12.86 1.52 -11.43
N PRO A 98 -12.12 2.37 -12.17
CA PRO A 98 -12.51 2.74 -13.51
C PRO A 98 -12.34 1.57 -14.47
N GLY A 99 -13.37 1.30 -15.26
CA GLY A 99 -13.33 0.31 -16.34
C GLY A 99 -12.21 0.60 -17.36
N VAL A 100 -11.81 -0.43 -18.09
CA VAL A 100 -10.69 -0.36 -19.05
C VAL A 100 -10.97 0.66 -20.15
N VAL A 101 -9.99 1.54 -20.40
CA VAL A 101 -10.04 2.58 -21.44
C VAL A 101 -9.05 2.24 -22.55
N CYS A 102 -9.52 2.22 -23.80
CA CYS A 102 -8.70 2.05 -25.01
C CYS A 102 -8.13 3.39 -25.51
N ALA A 103 -7.01 3.33 -26.22
CA ALA A 103 -6.33 4.49 -26.79
C ALA A 103 -6.89 4.93 -28.15
N GLY A 104 -7.65 4.08 -28.84
CA GLY A 104 -8.02 4.30 -30.24
C GLY A 104 -6.86 4.04 -31.20
N HIS A 105 -5.88 3.23 -30.80
CA HIS A 105 -4.62 3.10 -31.55
C HIS A 105 -4.75 2.13 -32.74
N ASP A 106 -4.70 2.68 -33.95
CA ASP A 106 -4.69 1.90 -35.19
C ASP A 106 -3.34 1.17 -35.39
N ASN A 107 -3.32 -0.10 -34.98
CA ASN A 107 -2.16 -0.99 -35.14
C ASN A 107 -1.99 -1.51 -36.59
N SER A 108 -2.83 -1.09 -37.56
CA SER A 108 -2.58 -1.36 -38.98
C SER A 108 -1.57 -0.39 -39.61
N GLN A 109 -1.38 0.79 -39.01
CA GLN A 109 -0.41 1.78 -39.47
C GLN A 109 0.99 1.51 -38.91
N PRO A 110 2.07 1.88 -39.62
CA PRO A 110 3.42 1.80 -39.09
C PRO A 110 3.59 2.77 -37.90
N ASP A 111 4.11 2.27 -36.78
CA ASP A 111 4.44 3.08 -35.61
C ASP A 111 5.25 4.33 -36.01
N SER A 112 4.84 5.48 -35.52
CA SER A 112 5.50 6.77 -35.71
C SER A 112 5.56 7.51 -34.37
N PHE A 113 6.55 8.40 -34.19
CA PHE A 113 6.62 9.24 -32.99
C PHE A 113 5.33 10.04 -32.79
N SER A 114 4.79 10.60 -33.88
CA SER A 114 3.54 11.35 -33.84
C SER A 114 2.35 10.47 -33.50
N ASN A 115 2.22 9.30 -34.14
CA ASN A 115 1.07 8.41 -33.96
C ASN A 115 1.02 7.88 -32.52
N LEU A 116 2.17 7.45 -31.97
CA LEU A 116 2.28 6.98 -30.59
C LEU A 116 2.00 8.11 -29.58
N LEU A 117 2.46 9.34 -29.84
CA LEU A 117 2.21 10.48 -28.97
C LEU A 117 0.74 10.93 -29.01
N THR A 118 0.11 10.96 -30.19
CA THR A 118 -1.33 11.23 -30.33
C THR A 118 -2.16 10.20 -29.56
N SER A 119 -1.90 8.89 -29.75
CA SER A 119 -2.61 7.84 -29.02
C SER A 119 -2.39 7.89 -27.50
N LEU A 120 -1.21 8.32 -27.03
CA LEU A 120 -0.96 8.57 -25.60
C LEU A 120 -1.74 9.79 -25.06
N ASN A 121 -1.80 10.89 -25.82
CA ASN A 121 -2.52 12.10 -25.43
C ASN A 121 -4.04 11.85 -25.35
N GLU A 122 -4.64 11.28 -26.40
CA GLU A 122 -6.07 10.94 -26.42
C GLU A 122 -6.44 9.94 -25.31
N LEU A 123 -5.56 8.97 -25.03
CA LEU A 123 -5.74 8.05 -23.91
C LEU A 123 -5.69 8.78 -22.56
N GLY A 124 -4.78 9.74 -22.39
CA GLY A 124 -4.66 10.58 -21.20
C GLY A 124 -5.91 11.44 -20.96
N GLU A 125 -6.41 12.10 -22.00
CA GLU A 125 -7.66 12.88 -21.95
C GLU A 125 -8.85 12.00 -21.53
N ARG A 126 -9.01 10.83 -22.16
CA ARG A 126 -10.08 9.88 -21.80
C ARG A 126 -9.91 9.38 -20.36
N GLN A 127 -8.72 8.95 -19.97
CA GLN A 127 -8.45 8.47 -18.60
C GLN A 127 -8.66 9.59 -17.56
N LEU A 128 -8.41 10.87 -17.87
CA LEU A 128 -8.60 11.97 -16.92
C LEU A 128 -10.08 12.12 -16.53
N VAL A 129 -11.01 11.93 -17.47
CA VAL A 129 -12.45 11.88 -17.18
C VAL A 129 -12.79 10.75 -16.20
N TYR A 130 -12.12 9.60 -16.29
CA TYR A 130 -12.29 8.50 -15.33
C TYR A 130 -11.62 8.77 -13.98
N VAL A 131 -10.44 9.43 -13.94
CA VAL A 131 -9.81 9.87 -12.67
C VAL A 131 -10.73 10.84 -11.93
N VAL A 132 -11.35 11.81 -12.61
CA VAL A 132 -12.32 12.75 -12.01
C VAL A 132 -13.57 12.03 -11.49
N LYS A 133 -14.06 11.00 -12.20
CA LYS A 133 -15.20 10.17 -11.75
C LYS A 133 -14.85 9.33 -10.51
N TRP A 134 -13.70 8.66 -10.54
CA TRP A 134 -13.17 7.85 -9.43
C TRP A 134 -12.91 8.70 -8.18
N ALA A 135 -12.26 9.87 -8.33
CA ALA A 135 -12.09 10.84 -7.25
C ALA A 135 -13.43 11.23 -6.62
N LYS A 136 -14.43 11.56 -7.44
CA LYS A 136 -15.80 11.87 -6.99
C LYS A 136 -16.57 10.66 -6.42
N ALA A 137 -16.02 9.46 -6.44
CA ALA A 137 -16.59 8.26 -5.84
C ALA A 137 -15.84 7.83 -4.55
N LEU A 138 -14.64 8.33 -4.29
CA LEU A 138 -13.90 8.08 -3.05
C LEU A 138 -14.65 8.65 -1.83
N PRO A 139 -14.78 7.88 -0.74
CA PRO A 139 -15.30 8.37 0.54
C PRO A 139 -14.53 9.62 1.01
N GLY A 140 -15.27 10.63 1.49
CA GLY A 140 -14.71 11.87 2.03
C GLY A 140 -14.27 12.92 0.99
N PHE A 141 -13.93 12.55 -0.26
CA PHE A 141 -13.43 13.52 -1.24
C PHE A 141 -14.37 14.70 -1.50
N ARG A 142 -15.69 14.43 -1.60
CA ARG A 142 -16.71 15.48 -1.80
C ARG A 142 -16.90 16.43 -0.61
N ASN A 143 -16.31 16.12 0.55
CA ASN A 143 -16.41 16.93 1.76
C ASN A 143 -15.28 17.97 1.86
N LEU A 144 -14.27 17.90 0.97
CA LEU A 144 -13.19 18.88 0.84
C LEU A 144 -13.68 20.14 0.13
N HIS A 145 -12.97 21.27 0.24
CA HIS A 145 -13.35 22.47 -0.51
C HIS A 145 -13.24 22.23 -2.02
N VAL A 146 -13.98 22.98 -2.83
CA VAL A 146 -13.96 22.78 -4.30
C VAL A 146 -12.56 23.05 -4.87
N ASP A 147 -11.85 24.03 -4.31
CA ASP A 147 -10.47 24.33 -4.70
C ASP A 147 -9.49 23.21 -4.29
N ASP A 148 -9.70 22.57 -3.13
CA ASP A 148 -8.92 21.40 -2.71
C ASP A 148 -9.16 20.21 -3.66
N GLN A 149 -10.44 19.93 -3.98
CA GLN A 149 -10.84 18.88 -4.91
C GLN A 149 -10.20 19.09 -6.29
N MET A 150 -10.16 20.33 -6.77
CA MET A 150 -9.51 20.68 -8.04
C MET A 150 -7.99 20.55 -7.94
N SER A 151 -7.36 21.08 -6.89
CA SER A 151 -5.90 21.07 -6.70
C SER A 151 -5.36 19.64 -6.57
N ILE A 152 -5.98 18.80 -5.73
CA ILE A 152 -5.60 17.40 -5.55
C ILE A 152 -5.66 16.66 -6.90
N ILE A 153 -6.73 16.84 -7.68
CA ILE A 153 -6.83 16.23 -9.02
C ILE A 153 -5.72 16.77 -9.94
N GLN A 154 -5.52 18.09 -10.03
CA GLN A 154 -4.56 18.74 -10.93
C GLN A 154 -3.10 18.27 -10.71
N TYR A 155 -2.69 18.06 -9.46
CA TYR A 155 -1.33 17.60 -9.17
C TYR A 155 -1.17 16.07 -9.19
N SER A 156 -2.22 15.28 -8.91
CA SER A 156 -2.12 13.81 -8.75
C SER A 156 -2.39 13.00 -10.01
N TRP A 157 -3.19 13.49 -10.96
CA TRP A 157 -3.76 12.66 -12.03
C TRP A 157 -2.70 11.90 -12.86
N MET A 158 -1.60 12.57 -13.20
CA MET A 158 -0.49 11.99 -13.97
C MET A 158 0.20 10.86 -13.19
N GLY A 159 0.43 11.08 -11.89
CA GLY A 159 1.02 10.09 -10.99
C GLY A 159 0.12 8.87 -10.82
N LEU A 160 -1.18 9.08 -10.66
CA LEU A 160 -2.18 8.00 -10.60
C LEU A 160 -2.25 7.19 -11.89
N MET A 161 -2.23 7.84 -13.07
CA MET A 161 -2.23 7.14 -14.35
C MET A 161 -0.97 6.29 -14.52
N VAL A 162 0.21 6.82 -14.17
CA VAL A 162 1.47 6.06 -14.22
C VAL A 162 1.46 4.90 -13.22
N PHE A 163 0.93 5.08 -12.01
CA PHE A 163 0.80 4.03 -11.00
C PHE A 163 -0.16 2.91 -11.45
N ALA A 164 -1.34 3.26 -11.95
CA ALA A 164 -2.32 2.31 -12.48
C ALA A 164 -1.88 1.67 -13.82
N MET A 165 -1.02 2.34 -14.60
CA MET A 165 -0.38 1.76 -15.78
C MET A 165 0.72 0.76 -15.38
N GLY A 166 1.53 1.07 -14.37
CA GLY A 166 2.50 0.14 -13.79
C GLY A 166 1.85 -1.12 -13.24
N TRP A 167 0.73 -0.99 -12.53
CA TRP A 167 -0.05 -2.15 -12.06
C TRP A 167 -0.58 -3.01 -13.21
N ARG A 168 -1.20 -2.41 -14.22
CA ARG A 168 -1.65 -3.17 -15.42
C ARG A 168 -0.49 -3.79 -16.20
N SER A 169 0.70 -3.19 -16.16
CA SER A 169 1.92 -3.73 -16.77
C SER A 169 2.50 -4.92 -15.98
N PHE A 170 2.25 -4.96 -14.67
CA PHE A 170 2.54 -6.10 -13.82
C PHE A 170 1.53 -7.24 -14.06
N THR A 171 0.22 -6.95 -14.03
CA THR A 171 -0.83 -7.99 -14.06
C THR A 171 -1.15 -8.54 -15.46
N ASN A 172 -1.13 -7.70 -16.51
CA ASN A 172 -1.68 -8.08 -17.82
C ASN A 172 -0.59 -8.51 -18.82
N VAL A 173 0.69 -8.32 -18.50
CA VAL A 173 1.83 -8.73 -19.34
C VAL A 173 2.92 -9.41 -18.50
N ASN A 174 4.10 -8.79 -18.31
CA ASN A 174 5.25 -9.43 -17.67
C ASN A 174 6.23 -8.43 -17.01
N SER A 175 5.77 -7.21 -16.70
CA SER A 175 6.59 -6.10 -16.18
C SER A 175 7.79 -5.67 -17.04
N ARG A 176 7.93 -6.16 -18.28
CA ARG A 176 8.96 -5.70 -19.25
C ARG A 176 8.38 -4.80 -20.34
N MET A 177 7.10 -4.93 -20.63
CA MET A 177 6.32 -4.06 -21.51
C MET A 177 5.44 -3.11 -20.68
N LEU A 178 5.05 -1.97 -21.26
CA LEU A 178 4.14 -1.02 -20.61
C LEU A 178 2.73 -1.13 -21.22
N TYR A 179 1.75 -1.48 -20.39
CA TYR A 179 0.35 -1.66 -20.77
C TYR A 179 -0.42 -0.34 -20.55
N PHE A 180 -0.29 0.62 -21.46
CA PHE A 180 -1.04 1.89 -21.38
C PHE A 180 -2.53 1.66 -21.60
N ALA A 181 -2.88 0.84 -22.60
CA ALA A 181 -4.23 0.39 -22.94
C ALA A 181 -4.17 -0.99 -23.65
N PRO A 182 -5.29 -1.72 -23.82
CA PRO A 182 -5.29 -3.02 -24.51
C PRO A 182 -4.79 -2.96 -25.95
N ASP A 183 -5.05 -1.84 -26.63
CA ASP A 183 -4.65 -1.51 -27.99
C ASP A 183 -3.32 -0.75 -28.07
N LEU A 184 -2.78 -0.28 -26.94
CA LEU A 184 -1.54 0.50 -26.85
C LEU A 184 -0.59 -0.09 -25.79
N VAL A 185 0.06 -1.20 -26.15
CA VAL A 185 1.15 -1.80 -25.38
C VAL A 185 2.49 -1.38 -25.98
N PHE A 186 3.39 -0.86 -25.13
CA PHE A 186 4.75 -0.49 -25.52
C PHE A 186 5.74 -1.59 -25.17
N ASN A 187 6.30 -2.20 -26.20
CA ASN A 187 7.55 -2.97 -26.13
C ASN A 187 8.76 -2.04 -26.23
N GLU A 188 9.97 -2.59 -26.17
CA GLU A 188 11.24 -1.83 -26.25
C GLU A 188 11.37 -0.99 -27.54
N TYR A 189 10.90 -1.51 -28.68
CA TYR A 189 10.83 -0.78 -29.93
C TYR A 189 9.95 0.47 -29.80
N ARG A 190 8.71 0.35 -29.29
CA ARG A 190 7.79 1.48 -29.06
C ARG A 190 8.34 2.49 -28.03
N MET A 191 9.04 2.01 -26.99
CA MET A 191 9.73 2.88 -26.02
C MET A 191 10.83 3.75 -26.66
N HIS A 192 11.59 3.22 -27.63
CA HIS A 192 12.53 4.05 -28.41
C HIS A 192 11.82 4.94 -29.43
N LYS A 193 10.85 4.38 -30.18
CA LYS A 193 10.13 5.06 -31.27
C LYS A 193 9.33 6.28 -30.80
N SER A 194 8.75 6.21 -29.61
CA SER A 194 8.06 7.31 -28.93
C SER A 194 8.98 8.41 -28.40
N ARG A 195 10.31 8.27 -28.47
CA ARG A 195 11.30 9.19 -27.89
C ARG A 195 11.22 9.35 -26.36
N MET A 196 10.32 8.64 -25.68
CA MET A 196 10.09 8.72 -24.23
C MET A 196 10.89 7.68 -23.42
N TYR A 197 11.85 6.99 -24.06
CA TYR A 197 12.56 5.83 -23.52
C TYR A 197 13.01 5.96 -22.05
N SER A 198 13.61 7.09 -21.65
CA SER A 198 14.07 7.32 -20.27
C SER A 198 12.93 7.32 -19.25
N GLN A 199 11.77 7.89 -19.59
CA GLN A 199 10.58 7.86 -18.72
C GLN A 199 9.93 6.47 -18.76
N CYS A 200 9.87 5.83 -19.93
CA CYS A 200 9.36 4.47 -20.06
C CYS A 200 10.19 3.44 -19.25
N VAL A 201 11.52 3.61 -19.14
CA VAL A 201 12.35 2.78 -18.26
C VAL A 201 11.99 2.99 -16.78
N ARG A 202 11.71 4.23 -16.34
CA ARG A 202 11.27 4.52 -14.96
C ARG A 202 9.88 3.94 -14.68
N MET A 203 8.96 4.01 -15.65
CA MET A 203 7.65 3.36 -15.57
C MET A 203 7.76 1.83 -15.52
N ARG A 204 8.69 1.25 -16.29
CA ARG A 204 8.99 -0.20 -16.29
C ARG A 204 9.53 -0.62 -14.91
N HIS A 205 10.41 0.17 -14.31
CA HIS A 205 10.89 -0.09 -12.94
C HIS A 205 9.73 -0.09 -11.93
N LEU A 206 8.82 0.89 -11.98
CA LEU A 206 7.62 0.90 -11.13
C LEU A 206 6.76 -0.35 -11.33
N SER A 207 6.59 -0.82 -12.57
CA SER A 207 5.90 -2.09 -12.85
C SER A 207 6.59 -3.30 -12.23
N GLN A 208 7.93 -3.29 -12.12
CA GLN A 208 8.71 -4.39 -11.56
C GLN A 208 8.68 -4.41 -10.03
N GLU A 209 8.66 -3.24 -9.38
CA GLU A 209 8.53 -3.11 -7.92
C GLU A 209 7.26 -3.78 -7.39
N PHE A 210 6.12 -3.70 -8.09
CA PHE A 210 4.88 -4.40 -7.69
C PHE A 210 5.08 -5.92 -7.53
N GLY A 211 5.82 -6.54 -8.46
CA GLY A 211 6.13 -7.97 -8.42
C GLY A 211 7.23 -8.32 -7.41
N TRP A 212 8.21 -7.44 -7.21
CA TRP A 212 9.27 -7.64 -6.21
C TRP A 212 8.75 -7.50 -4.77
N LEU A 213 7.83 -6.58 -4.53
CA LEU A 213 7.16 -6.35 -3.25
C LEU A 213 5.94 -7.27 -3.03
N GLN A 214 5.58 -8.09 -4.02
CA GLN A 214 4.42 -9.00 -4.00
C GLN A 214 3.07 -8.33 -3.67
N ILE A 215 2.88 -7.10 -4.16
CA ILE A 215 1.71 -6.25 -3.83
C ILE A 215 0.41 -6.94 -4.24
N THR A 216 -0.52 -7.08 -3.30
CA THR A 216 -1.87 -7.62 -3.54
C THR A 216 -2.79 -6.58 -4.20
N PRO A 217 -3.88 -6.99 -4.87
CA PRO A 217 -4.87 -6.06 -5.42
C PRO A 217 -5.43 -5.09 -4.36
N GLN A 218 -5.67 -5.58 -3.14
CA GLN A 218 -6.19 -4.78 -2.02
C GLN A 218 -5.16 -3.72 -1.58
N GLU A 219 -3.87 -4.07 -1.52
CA GLU A 219 -2.80 -3.11 -1.24
C GLU A 219 -2.64 -2.10 -2.37
N PHE A 220 -2.73 -2.51 -3.64
CA PHE A 220 -2.72 -1.59 -4.78
C PHE A 220 -3.84 -0.54 -4.68
N LEU A 221 -5.08 -0.96 -4.36
CA LEU A 221 -6.21 -0.04 -4.18
C LEU A 221 -5.95 0.97 -3.06
N CYS A 222 -5.47 0.51 -1.91
CA CYS A 222 -5.10 1.36 -0.79
C CYS A 222 -3.94 2.32 -1.14
N MET A 223 -2.88 1.84 -1.79
CA MET A 223 -1.75 2.67 -2.24
C MET A 223 -2.17 3.71 -3.27
N LYS A 224 -3.09 3.36 -4.19
CA LYS A 224 -3.67 4.28 -5.18
C LYS A 224 -4.48 5.39 -4.51
N ALA A 225 -5.32 5.05 -3.52
CA ALA A 225 -6.06 6.03 -2.73
C ALA A 225 -5.13 6.93 -1.89
N LEU A 226 -4.10 6.36 -1.26
CA LEU A 226 -3.09 7.12 -0.52
C LEU A 226 -2.28 8.05 -1.43
N LEU A 227 -1.87 7.59 -2.62
CA LEU A 227 -1.16 8.40 -3.61
C LEU A 227 -1.99 9.62 -4.06
N PHE A 228 -3.31 9.45 -4.22
CA PHE A 228 -4.22 10.56 -4.52
C PHE A 228 -4.23 11.62 -3.41
N PHE A 229 -4.42 11.21 -2.16
CA PHE A 229 -4.50 12.13 -1.01
C PHE A 229 -3.15 12.58 -0.44
N SER A 230 -2.03 11.99 -0.87
CA SER A 230 -0.69 12.34 -0.37
C SER A 230 -0.16 13.69 -0.85
N ILE A 231 -0.79 14.30 -1.86
CA ILE A 231 -0.37 15.59 -2.38
C ILE A 231 -1.03 16.71 -1.57
N ILE A 232 -0.29 17.15 -0.56
CA ILE A 232 -0.55 18.38 0.19
C ILE A 232 0.22 19.52 -0.50
N PRO A 233 -0.43 20.62 -0.90
CA PRO A 233 0.22 21.83 -1.39
C PRO A 233 1.12 22.53 -0.34
#